data_AF-A0A1G2U3W8-F1
#
_entry.id   AF-A0A1G2U3W8-F1
#
_cell.length_a   1.000
_cell.length_b   1.000
_cell.length_c   1.000
_cell.angle_alpha   90.00
_cell.angle_beta   90.00
_cell.angle_gamma   90.00
#
_symmetry.space_group_name_H-M   'P 1'
#
loop_
_entity.id
_entity.type
_entity.pdbx_description
1 polymer ?
#
loop_
_entity_poly.entity_id
_entity_poly.type
_entity_poly.pdbx_seq_one_letter_code
_entity_poly.pdbx_strand_id
1 'polypeptide(L)'
;MEVVMTNQETRKIIVAGPSREQLFDALRLRHEGRKISFTVEPMILQTNPQFKVKGEVFDAFIESIQVEDGSGNSWNLVLNMLGKRHRVYFNTLSRTGTLYVVPLLR
;
A
#
# COMPACT_ATOMS: atom_id res chain seq x y z
N MET A 1 11.76 18.58 27.58
CA MET A 1 10.67 17.73 27.06
C MET A 1 11.17 17.11 25.77
N GLU A 2 11.72 15.91 25.85
CA GLU A 2 12.11 15.16 24.66
C GLU A 2 10.84 14.59 24.03
N VAL A 3 10.53 15.05 22.81
CA VAL A 3 9.56 14.39 21.97
C VAL A 3 10.20 13.09 21.55
N VAL A 4 9.83 12.00 22.23
CA VAL A 4 10.10 10.65 21.76
C VAL A 4 9.33 10.49 20.46
N MET A 5 9.97 10.82 19.34
CA MET A 5 9.54 10.36 18.02
C MET A 5 9.76 8.86 18.01
N THR A 6 8.82 8.13 18.61
CA THR A 6 8.72 6.69 18.40
C THR A 6 8.71 6.49 16.89
N ASN A 7 9.50 5.52 16.41
CA ASN A 7 9.50 5.05 15.03
C ASN A 7 8.09 4.56 14.67
N GLN A 8 7.14 5.47 14.48
CA GLN A 8 5.88 5.21 13.85
C GLN A 8 6.25 4.97 12.39
N GLU A 9 6.50 3.70 12.07
CA GLU A 9 6.31 3.19 10.71
C GLU A 9 5.06 3.89 10.19
N THR A 10 5.23 4.77 9.20
CA THR A 10 4.20 5.73 8.85
C THR A 10 3.10 4.97 8.15
N ARG A 11 2.17 4.42 8.95
CA ARG A 11 1.07 3.61 8.49
C ARG A 11 0.15 4.50 7.68
N LYS A 12 0.02 4.18 6.39
CA LYS A 12 -0.94 4.83 5.50
C LYS A 12 -2.12 3.88 5.24
N ILE A 13 -3.30 4.45 5.07
CA ILE A 13 -4.51 3.70 4.74
C ILE A 13 -4.73 3.78 3.24
N ILE A 14 -4.93 2.65 2.58
CA ILE A 14 -5.34 2.59 1.18
C ILE A 14 -6.85 2.78 1.15
N VAL A 15 -7.30 3.86 0.52
CA VAL A 15 -8.72 4.21 0.38
C VAL A 15 -9.27 3.84 -1.00
N ALA A 16 -8.39 3.66 -1.98
CA ALA A 16 -8.71 3.04 -3.26
C ALA A 16 -7.46 2.34 -3.82
N GLY A 17 -7.61 1.17 -4.40
CA GLY A 17 -6.53 0.44 -5.05
C GLY A 17 -6.94 -0.22 -6.37
N PRO A 18 -6.07 -1.03 -6.99
CA PRO A 18 -6.38 -1.71 -8.24
C PRO A 18 -7.55 -2.70 -8.06
N SER A 19 -8.24 -3.00 -9.16
CA SER A 19 -9.15 -4.14 -9.19
C SER A 19 -8.38 -5.45 -9.05
N ARG A 20 -9.10 -6.53 -8.78
CA ARG A 20 -8.54 -7.89 -8.75
C ARG A 20 -7.85 -8.23 -10.07
N GLU A 21 -8.50 -7.95 -11.19
CA GLU A 21 -7.98 -8.21 -12.55
C GLU A 21 -6.73 -7.39 -12.83
N GLN A 22 -6.71 -6.10 -12.46
CA GLN A 22 -5.53 -5.26 -12.58
C GLN A 22 -4.36 -5.78 -11.75
N LEU A 23 -4.64 -6.31 -10.55
CA LEU A 23 -3.62 -6.90 -9.69
C LEU A 23 -3.06 -8.19 -10.30
N PHE A 24 -3.91 -9.10 -10.78
CA PHE A 24 -3.49 -10.32 -11.46
C PHE A 24 -2.69 -10.03 -12.74
N ASP A 25 -3.11 -9.05 -13.54
CA ASP A 25 -2.37 -8.61 -14.73
C ASP A 25 -0.98 -8.09 -14.36
N ALA A 26 -0.87 -7.28 -13.31
CA ALA A 26 0.41 -6.75 -12.84
C ALA A 26 1.32 -7.83 -12.28
N LEU A 27 0.76 -8.86 -11.64
CA LEU A 27 1.52 -10.03 -11.18
C LEU A 27 2.03 -10.87 -12.35
N ARG A 28 1.18 -11.13 -13.34
CA ARG A 28 1.53 -11.90 -14.55
C ARG A 28 2.63 -11.20 -15.36
N LEU A 29 2.52 -9.89 -15.53
CA LEU A 29 3.42 -9.06 -16.33
C LEU A 29 4.45 -8.32 -15.47
N ARG A 30 4.76 -8.84 -14.27
CA ARG A 30 5.70 -8.22 -13.34
C ARG A 30 7.07 -7.95 -13.96
N HIS A 31 7.54 -8.88 -14.79
CA HIS A 31 8.82 -8.79 -15.51
C HIS A 31 8.83 -7.70 -16.61
N GLU A 32 7.66 -7.27 -17.06
CA GLU A 32 7.48 -6.16 -18.01
C GLU A 32 7.36 -4.79 -17.31
N GLY A 33 7.47 -4.75 -15.98
CA GLY A 33 7.38 -3.51 -15.22
C GLY A 33 5.99 -2.89 -15.21
N ARG A 34 4.93 -3.70 -15.21
CA ARG A 34 3.57 -3.16 -15.13
C ARG A 34 3.31 -2.53 -13.76
N LYS A 35 2.86 -1.28 -13.77
CA LYS A 35 2.53 -0.50 -12.57
C LYS A 35 1.06 -0.68 -12.18
N ILE A 36 0.79 -0.57 -10.89
CA ILE A 36 -0.54 -0.45 -10.29
C ILE A 36 -0.60 0.78 -9.40
N SER A 37 -1.77 1.42 -9.33
CA SER A 37 -1.94 2.65 -8.59
C SER A 37 -2.75 2.44 -7.31
N PHE A 38 -2.32 3.07 -6.23
CA PHE A 38 -3.02 3.11 -4.95
C PHE A 38 -3.26 4.56 -4.54
N THR A 39 -4.45 4.85 -4.06
CA THR A 39 -4.76 6.09 -3.36
C THR A 39 -4.64 5.85 -1.87
N VAL A 40 -3.76 6.60 -1.21
CA VAL A 40 -3.49 6.45 0.22
C VAL A 40 -3.73 7.74 0.99
N GLU A 41 -4.16 7.60 2.23
CA GLU A 41 -4.35 8.69 3.18
C GLU A 41 -3.49 8.46 4.45
N PRO A 42 -2.96 9.52 5.07
CA PRO A 42 -2.27 9.40 6.35
C PRO A 42 -3.25 9.03 7.47
N MET A 43 -2.92 8.02 8.29
CA MET A 43 -3.82 7.56 9.36
C MET A 43 -4.09 8.64 10.42
N ILE A 44 -3.16 9.58 10.62
CA ILE A 44 -3.26 10.67 11.62
C ILE A 44 -4.50 11.55 11.38
N LEU A 45 -5.03 11.60 10.15
CA LEU A 45 -6.04 12.58 9.75
C LEU A 45 -7.47 12.02 9.70
N GLN A 46 -7.66 10.70 9.82
CA GLN A 46 -9.00 10.11 9.94
C GLN A 46 -9.67 10.38 11.29
N THR A 47 -8.92 10.82 12.30
CA THR A 47 -9.47 11.15 13.63
C THR A 47 -10.21 12.48 13.67
N ASN A 48 -10.05 13.36 12.65
CA ASN A 48 -10.75 14.63 12.58
C ASN A 48 -11.56 14.75 11.27
N PRO A 49 -12.87 14.42 11.29
CA PRO A 49 -13.70 14.31 10.08
C PRO A 49 -13.89 15.63 9.30
N GLN A 50 -13.48 16.78 9.86
CA GLN A 50 -13.46 18.06 9.15
C GLN A 50 -12.26 18.24 8.22
N PHE A 51 -11.17 17.46 8.41
CA PHE A 51 -9.99 17.51 7.55
C PHE A 51 -10.02 16.35 6.54
N LYS A 52 -10.78 16.52 5.45
CA LYS A 52 -10.63 15.66 4.28
C LYS A 52 -9.32 15.99 3.57
N VAL A 53 -8.26 15.25 3.88
CA VAL A 53 -7.04 15.31 3.10
C VAL A 53 -7.30 14.58 1.78
N LYS A 54 -6.96 15.23 0.66
CA LYS A 54 -7.02 14.62 -0.66
C LYS A 54 -6.03 13.45 -0.67
N GLY A 55 -6.54 12.22 -0.78
CA GLY A 55 -5.70 11.03 -0.89
C GLY A 55 -4.65 11.18 -2.00
N GLU A 56 -3.43 10.76 -1.71
CA GLU A 56 -2.31 10.82 -2.65
C GLU A 56 -2.30 9.54 -3.49
N VAL A 57 -2.20 9.70 -4.81
CA VAL A 57 -2.10 8.57 -5.74
C VAL A 57 -0.63 8.20 -5.93
N PHE A 58 -0.32 6.93 -5.73
CA PHE A 58 1.01 6.36 -5.92
C PHE A 58 0.98 5.22 -6.90
N ASP A 59 1.86 5.29 -7.91
CA ASP A 59 2.14 4.16 -8.77
C ASP A 59 3.23 3.27 -8.16
N ALA A 60 3.01 1.97 -8.25
CA ALA A 60 3.86 0.96 -7.63
C ALA A 60 4.11 -0.20 -8.58
N PHE A 61 5.30 -0.79 -8.46
CA PHE A 61 5.60 -2.11 -9.04
C PHE A 61 5.47 -3.18 -7.96
N ILE A 62 4.93 -4.33 -8.31
CA ILE A 62 4.90 -5.46 -7.38
C ILE A 62 6.26 -6.14 -7.40
N GLU A 63 6.94 -6.20 -6.26
CA GLU A 63 8.19 -6.93 -6.13
C GLU A 63 7.92 -8.41 -5.81
N SER A 64 7.05 -8.69 -4.85
CA SER A 64 6.72 -10.06 -4.44
C SER A 64 5.36 -10.17 -3.75
N ILE A 65 4.76 -11.36 -3.81
CA ILE A 65 3.61 -11.74 -2.97
C ILE A 65 4.15 -12.53 -1.78
N GLN A 66 3.78 -12.15 -0.57
CA GLN A 66 4.16 -12.89 0.64
C GLN A 66 3.12 -13.93 1.04
N VAL A 67 1.83 -13.55 1.02
CA VAL A 67 0.71 -14.41 1.42
C VAL A 67 -0.53 -14.03 0.61
N GLU A 68 -1.27 -15.04 0.20
CA GLU A 68 -2.61 -14.97 -0.40
C GLU A 68 -3.47 -16.02 0.33
N ASP A 69 -4.69 -15.67 0.71
CA ASP A 69 -5.55 -16.50 1.57
C ASP A 69 -6.35 -17.58 0.81
N GLY A 70 -6.05 -17.78 -0.47
CA GLY A 70 -6.74 -18.69 -1.39
C GLY A 70 -8.02 -18.11 -2.00
N SER A 71 -8.49 -16.94 -1.54
CA SER A 71 -9.74 -16.33 -2.02
C SER A 71 -9.56 -15.49 -3.29
N GLY A 72 -8.32 -15.16 -3.64
CA GLY A 72 -7.94 -14.17 -4.65
C GLY A 72 -8.29 -12.74 -4.25
N ASN A 73 -8.69 -12.49 -3.00
CA ASN A 73 -9.14 -11.18 -2.54
C ASN A 73 -8.22 -10.51 -1.54
N SER A 74 -7.57 -11.26 -0.65
CA SER A 74 -6.67 -10.67 0.36
C SER A 74 -5.22 -10.92 0.01
N TRP A 75 -4.44 -9.85 -0.01
CA TRP A 75 -3.08 -9.86 -0.53
C TRP A 75 -2.12 -9.23 0.45
N ASN A 76 -1.04 -9.94 0.77
CA ASN A 76 0.14 -9.37 1.41
C ASN A 76 1.23 -9.22 0.35
N LEU A 77 1.47 -7.99 -0.07
CA LEU A 77 2.34 -7.62 -1.18
C LEU A 77 3.56 -6.85 -0.67
N VAL A 78 4.66 -7.01 -1.39
CA VAL A 78 5.79 -6.10 -1.33
C VAL A 78 5.81 -5.29 -2.60
N LEU A 79 5.82 -3.98 -2.45
CA LEU A 79 5.77 -3.02 -3.54
C LEU A 79 7.00 -2.13 -3.54
N ASN A 80 7.46 -1.75 -4.74
CA ASN A 80 8.39 -0.65 -4.92
C ASN A 80 7.61 0.61 -5.30
N MET A 81 7.71 1.66 -4.47
CA MET A 81 7.14 2.97 -4.75
C MET A 81 8.25 4.02 -4.65
N LEU A 82 8.56 4.68 -5.77
CA LEU A 82 9.58 5.73 -5.84
C LEU A 82 10.94 5.30 -5.25
N GLY A 83 11.36 4.06 -5.50
CA GLY A 83 12.63 3.51 -5.00
C GLY A 83 12.62 3.08 -3.53
N LYS A 84 11.46 3.15 -2.87
CA LYS A 84 11.27 2.67 -1.49
C LYS A 84 10.39 1.42 -1.47
N ARG A 85 10.81 0.46 -0.66
CA ARG A 85 10.09 -0.80 -0.47
C ARG A 85 8.99 -0.62 0.57
N HIS A 86 7.80 -1.11 0.25
CA HIS A 86 6.62 -1.03 1.10
C HIS A 86 5.99 -2.41 1.26
N ARG A 87 5.48 -2.69 2.46
CA ARG A 87 4.60 -3.83 2.69
C ARG A 87 3.15 -3.35 2.63
N VAL A 88 2.33 -4.05 1.88
CA VAL A 88 0.93 -3.70 1.66
C VAL A 88 0.05 -4.89 1.97
N TYR A 89 -0.90 -4.68 2.86
CA TYR A 89 -2.03 -5.58 3.08
C TYR A 89 -3.22 -4.97 2.36
N PHE A 90 -3.71 -5.64 1.32
CA PHE A 90 -4.72 -5.08 0.42
C PHE A 90 -5.83 -6.10 0.16
N ASN A 91 -7.07 -5.62 0.16
CA ASN A 91 -8.22 -6.43 -0.22
C ASN A 91 -8.78 -5.90 -1.55
N THR A 92 -8.80 -6.73 -2.60
CA THR A 92 -9.26 -6.33 -3.94
C THR A 92 -10.78 -6.19 -4.04
N LEU A 93 -11.55 -6.81 -3.14
CA LEU A 93 -13.01 -6.71 -3.11
C LEU A 93 -13.44 -5.35 -2.54
N SER A 94 -12.90 -4.96 -1.38
CA SER A 94 -13.16 -3.64 -0.80
C SER A 94 -12.33 -2.53 -1.44
N ARG A 95 -11.26 -2.90 -2.17
CA ARG A 95 -10.26 -2.00 -2.75
C ARG A 95 -9.58 -1.10 -1.73
N THR A 96 -9.45 -1.59 -0.50
CA THR A 96 -8.86 -0.88 0.63
C THR A 96 -7.79 -1.73 1.31
N GLY A 97 -7.01 -1.12 2.19
CA GLY A 97 -5.89 -1.81 2.82
C GLY A 97 -5.04 -0.92 3.69
N THR A 98 -3.88 -1.44 4.07
CA THR A 98 -2.88 -0.72 4.84
C THR A 98 -1.52 -0.83 4.16
N LEU A 99 -0.78 0.27 4.16
CA LEU A 99 0.57 0.38 3.63
C LEU A 99 1.55 0.76 4.75
N TYR A 100 2.68 0.05 4.77
CA TYR A 100 3.79 0.23 5.70
C TYR A 100 5.07 0.51 4.91
N VAL A 101 5.80 1.55 5.30
CA VAL A 101 7.14 1.81 4.76
C VAL A 101 8.11 0.84 5.42
N VAL A 102 8.84 0.03 4.64
CA VAL A 102 9.88 -0.84 5.19
C VAL A 102 11.14 -0.01 5.36
N PRO A 103 11.66 0.20 6.59
CA PRO A 103 12.93 0.88 6.77
C PRO A 103 14.05 0.04 6.13
N LEU A 104 14.91 0.70 5.35
CA LEU A 104 16.16 0.09 4.93
C LEU A 104 16.98 -0.12 6.21
N LEU A 105 17.14 -1.37 6.63
CA LEU A 105 18.08 -1.72 7.70
C LEU A 105 19.47 -1.29 7.21
N ARG A 106 20.10 -0.35 7.95
CA ARG A 106 21.48 0.08 7.75
C ARG A 106 22.43 -0.92 8.39
#